data_AF-A0A178F227-F1
#
_entry.id   AF-A0A178F227-F1
#
_cell.length_a   1.000
_cell.length_b   1.000
_cell.length_c   1.000
_cell.angle_alpha   90.00
_cell.angle_beta   90.00
_cell.angle_gamma   90.00
#
_symmetry.space_group_name_H-M   'P 1'
#
loop_
_entity.id
_entity.type
_entity.pdbx_description
1 polymer ?
#
loop_
_entity_poly.entity_id
_entity_poly.type
_entity_poly.pdbx_seq_one_letter_code
_entity_poly.pdbx_strand_id
1 'polypeptide(L)'
;MAKPAEFSDKLLGMGIMSAVVALDNHTALKHPLCEEYFNAVVTEKRIFERLGDHDCIVKYIRPQGNGLVLERLRYPLRKHLLNLQEDGGPPPHRDEILKWAMQILRGLQHLHSHSVYQFDIGCHNILLDFNNNVKLSDFSGSLIDDGKVEVAPETRSTHPCLINHWHMSLKPTVKMELFAVGTVLYEMSTIYKPYQDKGDSEVEKLYLKGLFPDTTGMLLGNIIQKCWTDKYHDTKEVIEDLLQIEPGLSDGTEVQGSKYPGNHTFISGLSTFIFLVSAALVAKQCMHPQVA
;
A
#
# COMPACT_ATOMS: atom_id res chain seq x y z
N MET A 1 38.28 -0.76 22.92
CA MET A 1 38.17 -1.30 21.55
C MET A 1 36.78 -1.86 21.39
N ALA A 2 35.98 -1.31 20.48
CA ALA A 2 34.66 -1.88 20.17
C ALA A 2 34.87 -3.26 19.55
N LYS A 3 34.12 -4.27 19.99
CA LYS A 3 34.11 -5.58 19.33
C LYS A 3 33.77 -5.38 17.84
N PRO A 4 34.45 -6.04 16.90
CA PRO A 4 33.98 -6.10 15.53
C PRO A 4 32.57 -6.70 15.54
N ALA A 5 31.61 -6.02 14.93
CA ALA A 5 30.24 -6.52 14.81
C ALA A 5 30.27 -7.90 14.11
N GLU A 6 29.67 -8.92 14.73
CA GLU A 6 29.61 -10.27 14.18
C GLU A 6 28.72 -10.29 12.92
N PHE A 7 28.85 -11.32 12.08
CA PHE A 7 28.01 -11.45 10.88
C PHE A 7 26.50 -11.46 11.20
N SER A 8 26.13 -11.97 12.37
CA SER A 8 24.77 -11.92 12.94
C SER A 8 24.28 -10.49 13.20
N ASP A 9 25.16 -9.57 13.62
CA ASP A 9 24.82 -8.16 13.86
C ASP A 9 24.54 -7.40 12.55
N LYS A 10 24.96 -7.97 11.41
CA LYS A 10 24.77 -7.39 10.08
C LYS A 10 23.60 -8.00 9.32
N LEU A 11 23.14 -9.21 9.66
CA LEU A 11 22.01 -9.83 8.97
C LEU A 11 20.70 -9.14 9.38
N LEU A 12 20.06 -8.46 8.43
CA LEU A 12 18.79 -7.77 8.63
C LEU A 12 17.59 -8.67 8.36
N GLY A 13 17.74 -9.64 7.45
CA GLY A 13 16.70 -10.60 7.10
C GLY A 13 17.22 -11.65 6.13
N MET A 14 16.55 -12.80 6.12
CA MET A 14 16.82 -13.88 5.17
C MET A 14 15.47 -14.42 4.70
N GLY A 15 15.21 -14.28 3.40
CA GLY A 15 14.04 -14.84 2.74
C GLY A 15 14.40 -16.13 2.01
N ILE A 16 13.48 -16.63 1.19
CA ILE A 16 13.68 -17.85 0.39
C ILE A 16 14.74 -17.64 -0.70
N MET A 17 14.78 -16.45 -1.31
CA MET A 17 15.61 -16.20 -2.49
C MET A 17 16.87 -15.39 -2.17
N SER A 18 16.84 -14.55 -1.14
CA SER A 18 17.90 -13.58 -0.84
C SER A 18 18.14 -13.41 0.65
N ALA A 19 19.38 -13.04 0.99
CA ALA A 19 19.73 -12.49 2.29
C ALA A 19 19.89 -10.96 2.18
N VAL A 20 19.51 -10.25 3.24
CA VAL A 20 19.67 -8.80 3.37
C VAL A 20 20.63 -8.52 4.50
N VAL A 21 21.74 -7.84 4.21
CA VAL A 21 22.78 -7.50 5.18
C VAL A 21 22.99 -5.99 5.24
N ALA A 22 23.18 -5.45 6.44
CA ALA A 22 23.56 -4.06 6.64
C ALA A 22 24.97 -3.82 6.09
N LEU A 23 25.10 -2.83 5.21
CA LEU A 23 26.41 -2.29 4.83
C LEU A 23 26.84 -1.20 5.82
N ASP A 24 25.89 -0.34 6.19
CA ASP A 24 26.05 0.72 7.18
C ASP A 24 24.68 1.06 7.82
N ASN A 25 24.56 2.22 8.48
CA ASN A 25 23.32 2.65 9.16
C ASN A 25 22.22 3.13 8.20
N HIS A 26 22.54 3.36 6.93
CA HIS A 26 21.67 3.93 5.91
C HIS A 26 21.46 3.01 4.71
N THR A 27 22.30 2.00 4.51
CA THR A 27 22.25 1.13 3.35
C THR A 27 22.31 -0.36 3.73
N ALA A 28 21.59 -1.16 2.94
CA ALA A 28 21.54 -2.60 3.05
C ALA A 28 21.83 -3.24 1.68
N LEU A 29 22.55 -4.36 1.66
CA LEU A 29 22.77 -5.18 0.49
C LEU A 29 21.81 -6.36 0.53
N LYS A 30 20.91 -6.44 -0.46
CA LYS A 30 20.15 -7.66 -0.77
C LYS A 30 20.96 -8.48 -1.77
N HIS A 31 21.31 -9.70 -1.41
CA HIS A 31 22.12 -10.60 -2.22
C HIS A 31 21.42 -11.95 -2.39
N PRO A 32 21.42 -12.55 -3.59
CA PRO A 32 20.79 -13.85 -3.79
C PRO A 32 21.49 -14.92 -2.94
N LEU A 33 20.73 -15.90 -2.43
CA LEU A 33 21.29 -16.98 -1.62
C LEU A 33 22.13 -17.98 -2.44
N CYS A 34 21.77 -18.18 -3.70
CA CYS A 34 22.50 -19.00 -4.67
C CYS A 34 22.32 -18.43 -6.09
N GLU A 35 23.11 -18.94 -7.04
CA GLU A 35 23.07 -18.47 -8.44
C GLU A 35 21.70 -18.66 -9.10
N GLU A 36 20.95 -19.69 -8.71
CA GLU A 36 19.62 -19.99 -9.25
C GLU A 36 18.61 -18.86 -8.96
N TYR A 37 18.78 -18.13 -7.86
CA TYR A 37 17.92 -17.00 -7.48
C TYR A 37 18.39 -15.65 -8.04
N PHE A 38 19.43 -15.64 -8.87
CA PHE A 38 19.93 -14.39 -9.46
C PHE A 38 18.87 -13.69 -10.32
N ASN A 39 18.03 -14.45 -11.02
CA ASN A 39 16.94 -13.89 -11.84
C ASN A 39 15.93 -13.09 -11.00
N ALA A 40 15.68 -13.48 -9.76
CA ALA A 40 14.79 -12.78 -8.84
C ALA A 40 15.30 -11.35 -8.56
N VAL A 41 16.61 -11.23 -8.33
CA VAL A 41 17.27 -9.95 -8.09
C VAL A 41 17.32 -9.10 -9.35
N VAL A 42 17.47 -9.71 -10.53
CA VAL A 42 17.38 -9.01 -11.82
C VAL A 42 15.96 -8.48 -12.06
N THR A 43 14.93 -9.27 -11.76
CA THR A 43 13.52 -8.85 -11.84
C THR A 43 13.25 -7.68 -10.89
N GLU A 44 13.67 -7.80 -9.64
CA GLU A 44 13.50 -6.75 -8.62
C GLU A 44 14.22 -5.46 -9.02
N LYS A 45 15.43 -5.54 -9.58
CA LYS A 45 16.14 -4.38 -10.13
C LYS A 45 15.33 -3.69 -11.23
N ARG A 46 14.79 -4.44 -12.18
CA ARG A 46 13.97 -3.90 -13.28
C ARG A 46 12.72 -3.20 -12.74
N ILE A 47 12.10 -3.77 -11.70
CA ILE A 47 10.96 -3.16 -11.03
C ILE A 47 11.35 -1.83 -10.38
N PHE A 48 12.45 -1.79 -9.62
CA PHE A 48 12.91 -0.53 -9.04
C PHE A 48 13.23 0.53 -10.10
N GLU A 49 13.91 0.16 -11.17
CA GLU A 49 14.25 1.09 -12.27
C GLU A 49 12.99 1.61 -12.99
N ARG A 50 11.95 0.77 -13.13
CA ARG A 50 10.64 1.15 -13.68
C ARG A 50 9.91 2.15 -12.77
N LEU A 51 9.85 1.84 -11.47
CA LEU A 51 9.06 2.59 -10.51
C LEU A 51 9.70 3.93 -10.17
N GLY A 52 11.04 4.04 -10.24
CA GLY A 52 11.76 5.21 -9.77
C GLY A 52 11.62 5.40 -8.26
N ASP A 53 11.97 6.60 -7.78
CA ASP A 53 11.86 6.96 -6.37
C ASP A 53 10.40 7.25 -5.98
N HIS A 54 9.91 6.63 -4.91
CA HIS A 54 8.59 6.89 -4.33
C HIS A 54 8.64 6.72 -2.81
N ASP A 55 8.01 7.63 -2.05
CA ASP A 55 8.15 7.68 -0.59
C ASP A 55 7.62 6.44 0.14
N CYS A 56 6.67 5.72 -0.48
CA CYS A 56 6.06 4.51 0.09
C CYS A 56 6.69 3.20 -0.43
N ILE A 57 7.83 3.27 -1.12
CA ILE A 57 8.55 2.11 -1.67
C ILE A 57 10.01 2.20 -1.23
N VAL A 58 10.61 1.07 -0.86
CA VAL A 58 12.03 1.01 -0.49
C VAL A 58 12.88 1.58 -1.64
N LYS A 59 13.76 2.52 -1.31
CA LYS A 59 14.64 3.16 -2.28
C LYS A 59 15.74 2.20 -2.72
N TYR A 60 15.81 1.96 -4.02
CA TYR A 60 16.95 1.35 -4.68
C TYR A 60 18.05 2.39 -4.92
N ILE A 61 19.28 2.06 -4.54
CA ILE A 61 20.42 2.98 -4.61
C ILE A 61 21.31 2.66 -5.80
N ARG A 62 21.78 1.42 -5.91
CA ARG A 62 22.70 0.98 -6.97
C ARG A 62 22.84 -0.55 -7.02
N PRO A 63 23.30 -1.12 -8.15
CA PRO A 63 23.70 -2.52 -8.17
C PRO A 63 25.03 -2.71 -7.43
N GLN A 64 25.27 -3.91 -6.89
CA GLN A 64 26.55 -4.31 -6.32
C GLN A 64 26.79 -5.81 -6.51
N GLY A 65 27.70 -6.15 -7.42
CA GLY A 65 27.90 -7.55 -7.84
C GLY A 65 26.59 -8.12 -8.36
N ASN A 66 26.20 -9.27 -7.81
CA ASN A 66 24.93 -9.93 -8.13
C ASN A 66 23.76 -9.49 -7.23
N GLY A 67 23.95 -8.45 -6.40
CA GLY A 67 22.97 -7.93 -5.45
C GLY A 67 22.54 -6.49 -5.70
N LEU A 68 21.66 -5.98 -4.84
CA LEU A 68 21.12 -4.63 -4.87
C LEU A 68 21.44 -3.92 -3.55
N VAL A 69 21.94 -2.69 -3.66
CA VAL A 69 22.05 -1.80 -2.51
C VAL A 69 20.75 -1.00 -2.42
N LEU A 70 20.09 -1.13 -1.28
CA LEU A 70 18.82 -0.49 -0.94
C LEU A 70 19.02 0.44 0.26
N GLU A 71 18.09 1.38 0.48
CA GLU A 71 18.02 2.09 1.75
C GLU A 71 17.77 1.10 2.91
N ARG A 72 18.39 1.37 4.05
CA ARG A 72 18.19 0.60 5.27
C ARG A 72 17.04 1.19 6.07
N LEU A 73 16.02 0.36 6.31
CA LEU A 73 14.91 0.64 7.19
C LEU A 73 15.08 -0.10 8.53
N ARG A 74 14.17 0.10 9.50
CA ARG A 74 14.27 -0.51 10.83
C ARG A 74 14.05 -2.02 10.77
N TYR A 75 12.81 -2.44 10.52
CA TYR A 75 12.39 -3.84 10.49
C TYR A 75 10.98 -3.98 9.88
N PRO A 76 10.56 -5.21 9.52
CA PRO A 76 9.22 -5.47 9.00
C PRO A 76 8.11 -5.09 9.98
N LEU A 77 7.00 -4.57 9.47
CA LEU A 77 5.79 -4.24 10.22
C LEU A 77 5.31 -5.46 11.02
N ARG A 78 5.42 -6.66 10.46
CA ARG A 78 5.15 -7.93 11.17
C ARG A 78 5.88 -8.00 12.51
N LYS A 79 7.18 -7.70 12.51
CA LYS A 79 8.00 -7.72 13.72
C LYS A 79 7.53 -6.68 14.73
N HIS A 80 7.08 -5.52 14.26
CA HIS A 80 6.49 -4.50 15.13
C HIS A 80 5.26 -5.02 15.87
N LEU A 81 4.31 -5.61 15.12
CA LEU A 81 3.04 -6.10 15.67
C LEU A 81 3.27 -7.30 16.61
N LEU A 82 4.21 -8.19 16.30
CA LEU A 82 4.59 -9.30 17.18
C LEU A 82 5.19 -8.80 18.50
N ASN A 83 6.04 -7.78 18.48
CA ASN A 83 6.57 -7.21 19.72
C ASN A 83 5.44 -6.66 20.60
N LEU A 84 4.47 -5.94 20.03
CA LEU A 84 3.29 -5.47 20.77
C LEU A 84 2.50 -6.64 21.38
N GLN A 85 2.36 -7.74 20.63
CA GLN A 85 1.69 -8.95 21.11
C GLN A 85 2.43 -9.59 22.29
N GLU A 86 3.75 -9.75 22.18
CA GLU A 86 4.60 -10.33 23.22
C GLU A 86 4.63 -9.48 24.50
N ASP A 87 4.61 -8.17 24.35
CA ASP A 87 4.55 -7.21 25.46
C ASP A 87 3.15 -7.13 26.10
N GLY A 88 2.14 -7.80 25.54
CA GLY A 88 0.73 -7.69 25.96
C GLY A 88 0.16 -6.29 25.74
N GLY A 89 0.74 -5.54 24.79
CA GLY A 89 0.36 -4.18 24.44
C GLY A 89 -0.93 -4.13 23.61
N PRO A 90 -1.57 -2.94 23.54
CA PRO A 90 -2.71 -2.75 22.65
C PRO A 90 -2.25 -2.72 21.18
N PRO A 91 -3.19 -2.87 20.23
CA PRO A 91 -2.93 -2.53 18.84
C PRO A 91 -2.42 -1.08 18.68
N PRO A 92 -1.73 -0.79 17.56
CA PRO A 92 -1.26 0.56 17.21
C PRO A 92 -2.37 1.62 17.30
N HIS A 93 -1.99 2.87 17.55
CA HIS A 93 -2.96 3.94 17.66
C HIS A 93 -3.72 4.16 16.33
N ARG A 94 -4.96 4.64 16.40
CA ARG A 94 -5.82 4.94 15.23
C ARG A 94 -5.07 5.67 14.13
N ASP A 95 -4.35 6.73 14.50
CA ASP A 95 -3.66 7.60 13.54
C ASP A 95 -2.48 6.89 12.86
N GLU A 96 -1.81 5.97 13.56
CA GLU A 96 -0.75 5.12 12.98
C GLU A 96 -1.34 4.14 11.97
N ILE A 97 -2.45 3.48 12.32
CA ILE A 97 -3.14 2.53 11.43
C ILE A 97 -3.58 3.24 10.15
N LEU A 98 -4.21 4.41 10.26
CA LEU A 98 -4.67 5.20 9.10
C LEU A 98 -3.50 5.67 8.24
N LYS A 99 -2.44 6.18 8.87
CA LYS A 99 -1.21 6.59 8.18
C LYS A 99 -0.59 5.44 7.41
N TRP A 100 -0.42 4.28 8.04
CA TRP A 100 0.17 3.11 7.39
C TRP A 100 -0.72 2.58 6.27
N ALA A 101 -2.04 2.50 6.49
CA ALA A 101 -2.99 2.10 5.45
C ALA A 101 -2.87 3.01 4.21
N MET A 102 -2.82 4.33 4.39
CA MET A 102 -2.65 5.27 3.28
C MET A 102 -1.32 5.08 2.56
N GLN A 103 -0.21 4.93 3.29
CA GLN A 103 1.12 4.71 2.71
C GLN A 103 1.18 3.42 1.89
N ILE A 104 0.61 2.33 2.40
CA ILE A 104 0.51 1.04 1.69
C ILE A 104 -0.29 1.22 0.39
N LEU A 105 -1.46 1.86 0.46
CA LEU A 105 -2.33 2.06 -0.69
C LEU A 105 -1.70 2.97 -1.75
N ARG A 106 -1.00 4.03 -1.36
CA ARG A 106 -0.24 4.89 -2.27
C ARG A 106 0.90 4.14 -2.95
N GLY A 107 1.66 3.35 -2.20
CA GLY A 107 2.70 2.49 -2.78
C GLY A 107 2.11 1.54 -3.82
N LEU A 108 1.00 0.87 -3.49
CA LEU A 108 0.37 -0.09 -4.38
C LEU A 108 -0.26 0.57 -5.62
N GLN A 109 -0.84 1.76 -5.46
CA GLN A 109 -1.32 2.58 -6.58
C GLN A 109 -0.20 2.92 -7.56
N HIS A 110 0.99 3.28 -7.05
CA HIS A 110 2.17 3.53 -7.88
C HIS A 110 2.66 2.28 -8.61
N LEU A 111 2.63 1.10 -7.96
CA LEU A 111 2.93 -0.17 -8.61
C LEU A 111 1.97 -0.44 -9.78
N HIS A 112 0.66 -0.35 -9.52
CA HIS A 112 -0.38 -0.63 -10.50
C HIS A 112 -0.33 0.33 -11.69
N SER A 113 -0.09 1.62 -11.46
CA SER A 113 0.05 2.60 -12.54
C SER A 113 1.25 2.33 -13.46
N HIS A 114 2.22 1.55 -13.00
CA HIS A 114 3.39 1.12 -13.76
C HIS A 114 3.29 -0.34 -14.24
N SER A 115 2.11 -0.96 -14.17
CA SER A 115 1.89 -2.36 -14.56
C SER A 115 2.83 -3.34 -13.84
N VAL A 116 3.03 -3.12 -12.55
CA VAL A 116 3.75 -4.02 -11.64
C VAL A 116 2.76 -4.56 -10.60
N TYR A 117 2.84 -5.87 -10.32
CA TYR A 117 2.09 -6.52 -9.26
C TYR A 117 3.06 -7.18 -8.30
N GLN A 118 3.00 -6.83 -7.02
CA GLN A 118 3.90 -7.38 -6.00
C GLN A 118 3.63 -8.86 -5.72
N PHE A 119 2.34 -9.23 -5.63
CA PHE A 119 1.78 -10.56 -5.43
C PHE A 119 2.10 -11.27 -4.09
N ASP A 120 3.10 -10.81 -3.36
CA ASP A 120 3.41 -11.27 -1.98
C ASP A 120 3.24 -10.12 -0.97
N ILE A 121 2.03 -9.56 -0.92
CA ILE A 121 1.69 -8.48 0.01
C ILE A 121 1.41 -9.06 1.40
N GLY A 122 2.17 -8.59 2.38
CA GLY A 122 1.98 -8.95 3.78
C GLY A 122 2.83 -8.08 4.69
N CYS A 123 2.52 -8.07 6.00
CA CYS A 123 3.27 -7.29 6.99
C CYS A 123 4.76 -7.68 7.06
N HIS A 124 5.16 -8.84 6.52
CA HIS A 124 6.55 -9.27 6.45
C HIS A 124 7.35 -8.56 5.32
N ASN A 125 6.66 -8.08 4.27
CA ASN A 125 7.25 -7.33 3.14
C ASN A 125 6.95 -5.81 3.19
N ILE A 126 6.36 -5.34 4.29
CA ILE A 126 6.14 -3.92 4.57
C ILE A 126 7.12 -3.52 5.67
N LEU A 127 8.02 -2.57 5.42
CA LEU A 127 9.08 -2.19 6.34
C LEU A 127 8.82 -0.83 6.99
N LEU A 128 9.14 -0.70 8.28
CA LEU A 128 9.08 0.57 9.00
C LEU A 128 10.38 1.34 8.88
N ASP A 129 10.30 2.63 8.54
CA ASP A 129 11.42 3.56 8.63
C ASP A 129 11.61 4.13 10.05
N PHE A 130 12.66 4.94 10.24
CA PHE A 130 12.97 5.54 11.54
C PHE A 130 11.98 6.63 11.99
N ASN A 131 11.10 7.11 11.10
CA ASN A 131 10.06 8.10 11.36
C ASN A 131 8.66 7.47 11.44
N ASN A 132 8.59 6.14 11.62
CA ASN A 132 7.36 5.38 11.74
C ASN A 132 6.46 5.46 10.48
N ASN A 133 7.07 5.58 9.30
CA ASN A 133 6.41 5.39 8.01
C ASN A 133 6.61 3.96 7.52
N VAL A 134 5.66 3.44 6.75
CA VAL A 134 5.78 2.15 6.10
C VAL A 134 6.16 2.29 4.63
N LYS A 135 6.98 1.36 4.15
CA LYS A 135 7.35 1.24 2.74
C LYS A 135 7.18 -0.19 2.25
N LEU A 136 6.66 -0.35 1.03
CA LEU A 136 6.63 -1.63 0.33
C LEU A 136 8.05 -2.06 -0.03
N SER A 137 8.35 -3.33 0.17
CA SER A 137 9.64 -3.94 -0.09
C SER A 137 9.47 -5.34 -0.69
N ASP A 138 10.59 -5.91 -1.13
CA ASP A 138 10.71 -7.24 -1.71
C ASP A 138 9.87 -7.45 -2.98
N PHE A 139 10.53 -7.24 -4.13
CA PHE A 139 9.94 -7.50 -5.44
C PHE A 139 10.56 -8.71 -6.16
N SER A 140 11.28 -9.57 -5.44
CA SER A 140 12.02 -10.70 -6.02
C SER A 140 11.11 -11.69 -6.76
N GLY A 141 9.84 -11.83 -6.36
CA GLY A 141 8.86 -12.72 -7.01
C GLY A 141 7.75 -12.00 -7.78
N SER A 142 7.82 -10.68 -7.87
CA SER A 142 6.75 -9.85 -8.38
C SER A 142 6.61 -9.95 -9.90
N LEU A 143 5.39 -9.73 -10.39
CA LEU A 143 5.12 -9.69 -11.81
C LEU A 143 5.48 -8.31 -12.38
N ILE A 144 6.24 -8.36 -13.47
CA ILE A 144 6.56 -7.23 -14.33
C ILE A 144 6.39 -7.66 -15.80
N ASP A 145 5.64 -6.89 -16.59
CA ASP A 145 5.33 -7.20 -18.00
C ASP A 145 4.65 -8.58 -18.16
N ASP A 146 5.09 -9.35 -19.17
CA ASP A 146 4.68 -10.74 -19.44
C ASP A 146 5.56 -11.76 -18.70
N GLY A 147 6.22 -11.33 -17.61
CA GLY A 147 7.01 -12.19 -16.76
C GLY A 147 6.19 -13.30 -16.09
N LYS A 148 6.88 -14.10 -15.27
CA LYS A 148 6.23 -15.10 -14.41
C LYS A 148 6.32 -14.63 -12.97
N VAL A 149 5.27 -14.94 -12.23
CA VAL A 149 5.30 -14.87 -10.77
C VAL A 149 6.10 -16.06 -10.26
N GLU A 150 7.08 -15.81 -9.38
CA GLU A 150 7.95 -16.85 -8.81
C GLU A 150 7.76 -17.02 -7.29
N VAL A 151 6.75 -16.36 -6.72
CA VAL A 151 6.39 -16.48 -5.30
C VAL A 151 4.93 -16.87 -5.11
N ALA A 152 4.67 -17.53 -3.99
CA ALA A 152 3.32 -17.78 -3.52
C ALA A 152 3.09 -16.91 -2.26
N PRO A 153 2.01 -16.11 -2.20
CA PRO A 153 1.67 -15.40 -0.98
C PRO A 153 1.43 -16.34 0.20
N GLU A 154 1.60 -15.81 1.42
CA GLU A 154 1.18 -16.51 2.65
C GLU A 154 -0.30 -16.93 2.56
N THR A 155 -0.65 -18.11 3.10
CA THR A 155 -2.02 -18.67 3.05
C THR A 155 -3.13 -17.67 3.39
N ARG A 156 -2.90 -16.80 4.38
CA ARG A 156 -3.91 -15.81 4.83
C ARG A 156 -4.04 -14.59 3.92
N SER A 157 -3.04 -14.34 3.08
CA SER A 157 -3.05 -13.32 2.02
C SER A 157 -3.47 -13.92 0.67
N THR A 158 -3.59 -15.25 0.56
CA THR A 158 -4.01 -15.93 -0.67
C THR A 158 -5.49 -15.73 -0.95
N HIS A 159 -5.78 -15.07 -2.06
CA HIS A 159 -7.15 -14.91 -2.55
C HIS A 159 -7.82 -16.28 -2.84
N PRO A 160 -9.12 -16.48 -2.51
CA PRO A 160 -9.80 -17.77 -2.68
C PRO A 160 -9.72 -18.37 -4.10
N CYS A 161 -9.68 -17.53 -5.14
CA CYS A 161 -9.56 -17.98 -6.53
C CYS A 161 -8.21 -18.61 -6.88
N LEU A 162 -7.19 -18.50 -6.02
CA LEU A 162 -5.88 -19.14 -6.21
C LEU A 162 -5.79 -20.52 -5.54
N ILE A 163 -6.53 -20.74 -4.45
CA ILE A 163 -6.39 -21.93 -3.58
C ILE A 163 -6.51 -23.25 -4.37
N ASN A 164 -7.45 -23.34 -5.31
CA ASN A 164 -7.64 -24.54 -6.15
C ASN A 164 -6.98 -24.45 -7.53
N HIS A 165 -6.27 -23.36 -7.80
CA HIS A 165 -5.79 -23.01 -9.14
C HIS A 165 -4.30 -22.65 -9.16
N TRP A 166 -3.53 -23.05 -8.14
CA TRP A 166 -2.07 -22.84 -8.08
C TRP A 166 -1.31 -23.38 -9.29
N HIS A 167 -1.80 -24.45 -9.91
CA HIS A 167 -1.20 -25.04 -11.11
C HIS A 167 -1.63 -24.35 -12.41
N MET A 168 -2.61 -23.46 -12.35
CA MET A 168 -3.03 -22.66 -13.48
C MET A 168 -2.19 -21.39 -13.52
N SER A 169 -1.73 -21.01 -14.70
CA SER A 169 -0.99 -19.75 -14.94
C SER A 169 -1.89 -18.52 -14.78
N LEU A 170 -2.57 -18.38 -13.64
CA LEU A 170 -3.39 -17.23 -13.32
C LEU A 170 -2.48 -16.02 -13.16
N LYS A 171 -2.72 -14.99 -13.97
CA LYS A 171 -2.03 -13.72 -13.83
C LYS A 171 -2.54 -13.02 -12.55
N PRO A 172 -1.63 -12.46 -11.72
CA PRO A 172 -1.98 -11.52 -10.67
C PRO A 172 -3.01 -10.50 -11.13
N THR A 173 -3.93 -10.17 -10.24
CA THR A 173 -4.92 -9.13 -10.47
C THR A 173 -4.91 -8.15 -9.30
N VAL A 174 -5.38 -6.93 -9.56
CA VAL A 174 -5.55 -5.91 -8.52
C VAL A 174 -6.40 -6.45 -7.36
N LYS A 175 -7.46 -7.21 -7.65
CA LYS A 175 -8.33 -7.80 -6.62
C LYS A 175 -7.60 -8.78 -5.70
N MET A 176 -6.74 -9.63 -6.25
CA MET A 176 -5.90 -10.53 -5.44
C MET A 176 -4.99 -9.75 -4.48
N GLU A 177 -4.42 -8.65 -4.95
CA GLU A 177 -3.57 -7.79 -4.12
C GLU A 177 -4.38 -7.00 -3.08
N LEU A 178 -5.57 -6.51 -3.44
CA LEU A 178 -6.47 -5.85 -2.48
C LEU A 178 -6.96 -6.82 -1.40
N PHE A 179 -7.18 -8.10 -1.73
CA PHE A 179 -7.46 -9.12 -0.71
C PHE A 179 -6.32 -9.26 0.29
N ALA A 180 -5.07 -9.32 -0.18
CA ALA A 180 -3.89 -9.34 0.67
C ALA A 180 -3.74 -8.03 1.48
N VAL A 181 -4.10 -6.87 0.91
CA VAL A 181 -4.21 -5.61 1.66
C VAL A 181 -5.22 -5.72 2.79
N GLY A 182 -6.41 -6.29 2.55
CA GLY A 182 -7.41 -6.54 3.59
C GLY A 182 -6.84 -7.34 4.78
N THR A 183 -6.00 -8.36 4.48
CA THR A 183 -5.27 -9.13 5.50
C THR A 183 -4.27 -8.29 6.28
N VAL A 184 -3.52 -7.42 5.61
CA VAL A 184 -2.59 -6.47 6.27
C VAL A 184 -3.34 -5.48 7.17
N LEU A 185 -4.44 -4.89 6.67
CA LEU A 185 -5.27 -3.95 7.42
C LEU A 185 -5.87 -4.61 8.68
N TYR A 186 -6.30 -5.87 8.57
CA TYR A 186 -6.78 -6.65 9.71
C TYR A 186 -5.68 -6.85 10.76
N GLU A 187 -4.49 -7.23 10.31
CA GLU A 187 -3.37 -7.49 11.23
C GLU A 187 -2.91 -6.23 11.94
N MET A 188 -2.81 -5.08 11.24
CA MET A 188 -2.53 -3.80 11.89
C MET A 188 -3.61 -3.41 12.92
N SER A 189 -4.87 -3.75 12.65
CA SER A 189 -5.99 -3.40 13.52
C SER A 189 -6.13 -4.31 14.73
N THR A 190 -5.54 -5.51 14.71
CA THR A 190 -5.74 -6.52 15.74
C THR A 190 -4.46 -7.03 16.38
N ILE A 191 -3.28 -6.71 15.84
CA ILE A 191 -1.97 -7.34 16.10
C ILE A 191 -1.93 -8.86 15.88
N TYR A 192 -2.98 -9.44 15.28
CA TYR A 192 -3.09 -10.86 14.99
C TYR A 192 -3.34 -11.12 13.51
N LYS A 193 -2.78 -12.23 13.01
CA LYS A 193 -3.14 -12.76 11.69
C LYS A 193 -4.64 -13.13 11.66
N PRO A 194 -5.35 -12.96 10.52
CA PRO A 194 -6.67 -13.57 10.34
C PRO A 194 -6.64 -15.06 10.69
N TYR A 195 -7.54 -15.50 11.57
CA TYR A 195 -7.60 -16.89 12.03
C TYR A 195 -6.24 -17.43 12.52
N GLN A 196 -5.54 -16.66 13.37
CA GLN A 196 -4.22 -17.03 13.90
C GLN A 196 -4.23 -18.36 14.68
N ASP A 197 -5.38 -18.72 15.26
CA ASP A 197 -5.60 -19.98 15.99
C ASP A 197 -5.85 -21.19 15.09
N LYS A 198 -5.97 -21.01 13.77
CA LYS A 198 -6.34 -22.06 12.81
C LYS A 198 -5.17 -22.50 11.94
N GLY A 199 -5.14 -23.78 11.58
CA GLY A 199 -4.19 -24.30 10.60
C GLY A 199 -4.53 -23.86 9.18
N ASP A 200 -3.52 -23.82 8.30
CA ASP A 200 -3.65 -23.29 6.93
C ASP A 200 -4.77 -23.96 6.12
N SER A 201 -4.89 -25.30 6.18
CA SER A 201 -5.97 -26.04 5.49
C SER A 201 -7.38 -25.68 5.98
N GLU A 202 -7.53 -25.29 7.25
CA GLU A 202 -8.82 -24.82 7.78
C GLU A 202 -9.14 -23.42 7.26
N VAL A 203 -8.15 -22.52 7.25
CA VAL A 203 -8.28 -21.17 6.71
C VAL A 203 -8.68 -21.20 5.24
N GLU A 204 -8.00 -22.02 4.42
CA GLU A 204 -8.34 -22.18 3.01
C GLU A 204 -9.80 -22.62 2.80
N LYS A 205 -10.29 -23.58 3.61
CA LYS A 205 -11.69 -24.03 3.56
C LYS A 205 -12.68 -22.94 3.96
N LEU A 206 -12.33 -22.06 4.89
CA LEU A 206 -13.16 -20.92 5.27
C LEU A 206 -13.22 -19.89 4.14
N TYR A 207 -12.06 -19.53 3.59
CA TYR A 207 -11.94 -18.59 2.48
C TYR A 207 -12.68 -19.05 1.23
N LEU A 208 -12.59 -20.35 0.87
CA LEU A 208 -13.36 -20.94 -0.23
C LEU A 208 -14.89 -20.89 -0.02
N LYS A 209 -15.35 -20.79 1.23
CA LYS A 209 -16.77 -20.62 1.57
C LYS A 209 -17.18 -19.14 1.64
N GLY A 210 -16.26 -18.20 1.39
CA GLY A 210 -16.47 -16.77 1.59
C GLY A 210 -16.66 -16.39 3.06
N LEU A 211 -16.12 -17.20 3.98
CA LEU A 211 -16.16 -16.93 5.42
C LEU A 211 -14.84 -16.28 5.84
N PHE A 212 -14.96 -15.05 6.34
CA PHE A 212 -13.85 -14.24 6.81
C PHE A 212 -14.04 -13.88 8.29
N PRO A 213 -12.98 -13.47 9.00
CA PRO A 213 -13.11 -12.99 10.37
C PRO A 213 -14.15 -11.88 10.49
N ASP A 214 -14.86 -11.86 11.62
CA ASP A 214 -15.75 -10.74 11.95
C ASP A 214 -14.90 -9.48 12.19
N THR A 215 -15.31 -8.39 11.57
CA THR A 215 -14.64 -7.08 11.68
C THR A 215 -15.56 -6.02 12.28
N THR A 216 -16.68 -6.43 12.86
CA THR A 216 -17.64 -5.54 13.51
C THR A 216 -16.95 -4.75 14.63
N GLY A 217 -17.08 -3.43 14.61
CA GLY A 217 -16.47 -2.53 15.60
C GLY A 217 -15.00 -2.19 15.36
N MET A 218 -14.35 -2.75 14.33
CA MET A 218 -12.99 -2.37 13.95
C MET A 218 -12.98 -1.05 13.18
N LEU A 219 -11.95 -0.21 13.40
CA LEU A 219 -11.73 1.06 12.70
C LEU A 219 -11.84 0.92 11.17
N LEU A 220 -11.15 -0.07 10.61
CA LEU A 220 -11.11 -0.33 9.16
C LEU A 220 -12.05 -1.46 8.74
N GLY A 221 -13.00 -1.87 9.59
CA GLY A 221 -13.75 -3.11 9.41
C GLY A 221 -14.49 -3.20 8.07
N ASN A 222 -15.18 -2.14 7.67
CA ASN A 222 -15.89 -2.10 6.37
C ASN A 222 -14.92 -2.20 5.18
N ILE A 223 -13.77 -1.51 5.26
CA ILE A 223 -12.74 -1.54 4.21
C ILE A 223 -12.15 -2.95 4.09
N ILE A 224 -11.82 -3.59 5.21
CA ILE A 224 -11.31 -4.96 5.26
C ILE A 224 -12.29 -5.93 4.60
N GLN A 225 -13.59 -5.86 4.94
CA GLN A 225 -14.61 -6.73 4.34
C GLN A 225 -14.76 -6.51 2.84
N LYS A 226 -14.76 -5.26 2.38
CA LYS A 226 -14.83 -4.94 0.95
C LYS A 226 -13.61 -5.46 0.19
N CYS A 227 -12.42 -5.45 0.80
CA CYS A 227 -11.21 -6.08 0.25
C CYS A 227 -11.38 -7.61 0.11
N TRP A 228 -11.85 -8.30 1.16
CA TRP A 228 -12.00 -9.76 1.13
C TRP A 228 -13.15 -10.27 0.25
N THR A 229 -14.11 -9.40 -0.09
CA THR A 229 -15.32 -9.75 -0.87
C THR A 229 -15.34 -9.15 -2.28
N ASP A 230 -14.18 -8.78 -2.81
CA ASP A 230 -13.98 -8.28 -4.18
C ASP A 230 -14.84 -7.05 -4.56
N LYS A 231 -15.15 -6.20 -3.57
CA LYS A 231 -16.00 -5.02 -3.76
C LYS A 231 -15.26 -3.80 -4.28
N TYR A 232 -13.93 -3.84 -4.29
CA TYR A 232 -13.10 -2.79 -4.88
C TYR A 232 -12.58 -3.22 -6.26
N HIS A 233 -12.49 -2.26 -7.17
CA HIS A 233 -11.89 -2.45 -8.50
C HIS A 233 -10.41 -2.06 -8.52
N ASP A 234 -10.05 -1.02 -7.77
CA ASP A 234 -8.70 -0.48 -7.71
C ASP A 234 -8.38 0.11 -6.32
N THR A 235 -7.13 0.52 -6.14
CA THR A 235 -6.65 1.15 -4.91
C THR A 235 -7.29 2.51 -4.64
N LYS A 236 -7.78 3.21 -5.67
CA LYS A 236 -8.39 4.53 -5.54
C LYS A 236 -9.70 4.43 -4.77
N GLU A 237 -10.55 3.46 -5.08
CA GLU A 237 -11.79 3.24 -4.34
C GLU A 237 -11.54 2.94 -2.84
N VAL A 238 -10.43 2.25 -2.51
CA VAL A 238 -10.04 1.99 -1.12
C VAL A 238 -9.58 3.28 -0.42
N ILE A 239 -8.79 4.10 -1.11
CA ILE A 239 -8.33 5.40 -0.61
C ILE A 239 -9.53 6.32 -0.38
N GLU A 240 -10.50 6.35 -1.29
CA GLU A 240 -11.73 7.14 -1.16
C GLU A 240 -12.50 6.74 0.12
N ASP A 241 -12.68 5.45 0.40
CA ASP A 241 -13.31 4.99 1.64
C ASP A 241 -12.46 5.31 2.88
N LEU A 242 -11.13 5.26 2.78
CA LEU A 242 -10.22 5.64 3.88
C LEU A 242 -10.34 7.14 4.20
N LEU A 243 -10.48 8.00 3.19
CA LEU A 243 -10.68 9.44 3.34
C LEU A 243 -12.07 9.79 3.91
N GLN A 244 -13.08 8.94 3.74
CA GLN A 244 -14.35 9.12 4.46
C GLN A 244 -14.20 8.91 5.98
N ILE A 245 -13.24 8.09 6.40
CA ILE A 245 -12.93 7.88 7.82
C ILE A 245 -12.09 9.03 8.39
N GLU A 246 -11.15 9.55 7.60
CA GLU A 246 -10.26 10.65 7.98
C GLU A 246 -10.02 11.61 6.80
N PRO A 247 -10.87 12.65 6.63
CA PRO A 247 -10.79 13.56 5.49
C PRO A 247 -9.48 14.38 5.43
N GLY A 248 -8.78 14.54 6.56
CA GLY A 248 -7.51 15.28 6.63
C GLY A 248 -6.27 14.46 6.29
N LEU A 249 -6.43 13.17 5.96
CA LEU A 249 -5.31 12.28 5.67
C LEU A 249 -4.70 12.64 4.31
N SER A 250 -3.39 12.96 4.30
CA SER A 250 -2.70 13.28 3.04
C SER A 250 -2.61 12.03 2.16
N ASP A 251 -3.30 12.05 1.03
CA ASP A 251 -3.25 11.02 -0.02
C ASP A 251 -2.04 11.19 -0.96
N GLY A 252 -1.17 12.17 -0.69
CA GLY A 252 -0.01 12.47 -1.52
C GLY A 252 -0.32 13.21 -2.80
N THR A 253 -1.58 13.59 -3.05
CA THR A 253 -1.90 14.57 -4.07
C THR A 253 -1.58 15.95 -3.49
N GLU A 254 -0.36 16.44 -3.71
CA GLU A 254 -0.11 17.85 -3.50
C GLU A 254 -1.06 18.62 -4.43
N VAL A 255 -2.01 19.37 -3.86
CA VAL A 255 -2.59 20.50 -4.58
C VAL A 255 -1.41 21.41 -4.87
N GLN A 256 -0.97 21.47 -6.13
CA GLN A 256 -0.05 22.52 -6.56
C GLN A 256 -0.75 23.85 -6.30
N GLY A 257 -0.53 24.40 -5.11
CA GLY A 257 -0.88 25.77 -4.79
C GLY A 257 -0.21 26.65 -5.83
N SER A 258 -1.04 27.32 -6.63
CA SER A 258 -0.57 28.21 -7.69
C SER A 258 0.49 29.15 -7.12
N LYS A 259 1.72 29.07 -7.65
CA LYS A 259 2.75 30.10 -7.45
C LYS A 259 2.33 31.38 -8.18
N TYR A 260 1.37 32.10 -7.63
CA TYR A 260 1.14 33.51 -7.93
C TYR A 260 0.85 34.23 -6.62
N PRO A 261 1.77 35.08 -6.11
CA PRO A 261 1.46 35.97 -5.00
C PRO A 261 0.62 37.12 -5.56
N GLY A 262 -0.69 36.90 -5.65
CA GLY A 262 -1.67 37.94 -5.93
C GLY A 262 -2.14 38.57 -4.62
N ASN A 263 -1.55 39.70 -4.26
CA ASN A 263 -2.02 40.58 -3.19
C ASN A 263 -3.51 40.91 -3.39
N HIS A 264 -4.40 40.34 -2.58
CA HIS A 264 -5.69 40.96 -2.31
C HIS A 264 -6.01 40.88 -0.82
N THR A 265 -5.92 42.05 -0.22
CA THR A 265 -6.36 42.44 1.11
C THR A 265 -7.76 41.92 1.39
N PHE A 266 -7.90 40.99 2.34
CA PHE A 266 -9.20 40.59 2.86
C PHE A 266 -9.59 41.59 3.95
N ILE A 267 -10.49 42.52 3.63
CA ILE A 267 -11.19 43.34 4.63
C ILE A 267 -12.42 42.54 5.08
N SER A 268 -12.47 42.28 6.39
CA SER A 268 -13.60 41.72 7.12
C SER A 268 -14.83 42.64 7.07
N GLY A 269 -16.03 42.09 6.88
CA GLY A 269 -17.26 42.85 7.08
C GLY A 269 -18.53 42.02 6.86
N LEU A 270 -19.29 41.85 7.94
CA LEU A 270 -20.58 41.19 8.06
C LEU A 270 -21.71 41.84 7.23
N SER A 271 -22.76 41.02 7.02
CA SER A 271 -24.20 41.37 7.08
C SER A 271 -25.02 41.39 5.78
N THR A 272 -25.91 40.40 5.68
CA THR A 272 -27.39 40.47 5.55
C THR A 272 -28.08 41.53 4.67
N PHE A 273 -29.22 41.10 4.06
CA PHE A 273 -30.31 41.84 3.35
C PHE A 273 -30.20 41.87 1.81
N ILE A 274 -31.00 41.13 1.02
CA ILE A 274 -32.45 41.16 0.66
C ILE A 274 -32.94 42.46 -0.06
N PHE A 275 -33.67 42.23 -1.17
CA PHE A 275 -34.59 43.06 -2.00
C PHE A 275 -33.95 43.84 -3.17
N LEU A 276 -34.22 43.52 -4.46
CA LEU A 276 -35.42 43.68 -5.32
C LEU A 276 -35.65 45.12 -5.86
N VAL A 277 -36.15 45.17 -7.11
CA VAL A 277 -36.76 46.31 -7.85
C VAL A 277 -35.76 47.26 -8.54
N SER A 278 -35.92 47.76 -9.77
CA SER A 278 -36.72 47.48 -10.98
C SER A 278 -36.30 48.51 -12.05
N ALA A 279 -36.65 48.23 -13.31
CA ALA A 279 -36.99 49.20 -14.37
C ALA A 279 -35.83 50.02 -14.97
N ALA A 280 -35.82 50.40 -16.24
CA ALA A 280 -36.60 50.14 -17.45
C ALA A 280 -35.86 50.90 -18.57
N LEU A 281 -35.98 50.49 -19.83
CA LEU A 281 -36.04 51.36 -21.04
C LEU A 281 -36.01 50.43 -22.27
N VAL A 282 -37.16 50.05 -22.82
CA VAL A 282 -37.94 50.76 -23.87
C VAL A 282 -37.45 50.45 -25.29
N ALA A 283 -38.25 49.60 -25.94
CA ALA A 283 -38.77 49.69 -27.31
C ALA A 283 -37.85 49.65 -28.54
N LYS A 284 -37.98 48.55 -29.29
CA LYS A 284 -38.32 48.49 -30.72
C LYS A 284 -39.03 47.13 -30.96
N GLN A 285 -40.36 47.06 -31.01
CA GLN A 285 -41.21 47.07 -32.23
C GLN A 285 -40.71 46.13 -33.34
N CYS A 286 -41.48 45.27 -34.01
CA CYS A 286 -42.86 44.80 -33.88
C CYS A 286 -43.07 43.69 -34.95
N MET A 287 -43.97 42.74 -34.66
CA MET A 287 -44.82 41.98 -35.60
C MET A 287 -44.31 40.74 -36.37
N HIS A 288 -44.90 39.60 -35.97
CA HIS A 288 -45.28 38.33 -36.64
C HIS A 288 -45.86 38.46 -38.09
N PRO A 289 -46.40 37.39 -38.73
CA PRO A 289 -45.89 36.03 -39.04
C PRO A 289 -46.16 35.62 -40.53
N GLN A 290 -45.78 34.38 -40.88
CA GLN A 290 -46.39 33.48 -41.88
C GLN A 290 -46.23 33.68 -43.42
N VAL A 291 -45.82 32.56 -44.05
CA VAL A 291 -46.20 31.98 -45.36
C VAL A 291 -45.68 32.64 -46.65
N ALA A 292 -44.66 32.01 -47.24
CA ALA A 292 -44.72 31.30 -48.55
C ALA A 292 -43.50 30.38 -48.66
#